data_AF-A0A4V6A0J6-F1
#
_entry.id   AF-A0A4V6A0J6-F1
#
_cell.length_a   1.000
_cell.length_b   1.000
_cell.length_c   1.000
_cell.angle_alpha   90.00
_cell.angle_beta   90.00
_cell.angle_gamma   90.00
#
_symmetry.space_group_name_H-M   'P 1'
#
loop_
_entity.id
_entity.type
_entity.pdbx_description
1 polymer ?
#
loop_
_entity_poly.entity_id
_entity_poly.type
_entity_poly.pdbx_seq_one_letter_code
_entity_poly.pdbx_strand_id
1 'polypeptide(L)'
;MNGNTRVCQPGCCVVEELNMMLTALLQHAKKGHDDRFGSYDALSPIQMNAVAHRAKELFQVELTLVNIRHFHPGGTVVIGDLDGAFDDLIAIVCRYGFPPNKHYVFMGNFVNVEKRRKKASRAIDSISCVMFIFLMKLRFPNHVTVLRGMNETADRNMNTRFSKQCEEYGLSWLYDRINKAFDQLPLACTVHGYFIAHGGISQFIKTRGSLKDVHRPIDKHEMTNTLLLNDLLNSKLDLNLEDISGRARPDLDSITAWTPSRLCWRRSCVTRPSVHKMTSLMEAQFCTWARTNGTVQFGPRT
;
A
#
# COMPACT_ATOMS: atom_id res chain seq x y z
N MET A 1 -21.58 -33.35 30.92
CA MET A 1 -21.84 -32.51 29.73
C MET A 1 -21.47 -31.08 30.08
N ASN A 2 -20.35 -30.55 29.61
CA ASN A 2 -20.10 -29.11 29.62
C ASN A 2 -19.39 -28.76 28.31
N GLY A 3 -20.18 -28.22 27.38
CA GLY A 3 -19.79 -27.88 26.03
C GLY A 3 -18.79 -26.74 26.05
N ASN A 4 -17.61 -27.00 25.49
CA ASN A 4 -16.54 -26.05 25.32
C ASN A 4 -16.81 -25.24 24.04
N THR A 5 -17.81 -24.36 24.07
CA THR A 5 -18.01 -23.37 22.99
C THR A 5 -17.00 -22.24 23.18
N ARG A 6 -15.88 -22.32 22.45
CA ARG A 6 -14.94 -21.20 22.30
C ARG A 6 -15.67 -20.06 21.60
N VAL A 7 -16.08 -19.06 22.37
CA VAL A 7 -16.56 -17.79 21.86
C VAL A 7 -15.36 -17.04 21.26
N CYS A 8 -15.36 -16.80 19.95
CA CYS A 8 -14.37 -15.97 19.29
C CYS A 8 -14.43 -14.53 19.85
N GLN A 9 -13.37 -14.07 20.51
CA GLN A 9 -13.25 -12.66 20.87
C GLN A 9 -12.97 -11.80 19.62
N PRO A 10 -13.54 -10.59 19.51
CA PRO A 10 -13.19 -9.65 18.47
C PRO A 10 -11.78 -9.10 18.72
N GLY A 11 -10.88 -9.18 17.72
CA GLY A 11 -9.80 -8.19 17.63
C GLY A 11 -8.34 -8.62 17.83
N CYS A 12 -7.95 -9.89 17.65
CA CYS A 12 -6.52 -10.23 17.45
C CYS A 12 -6.39 -11.22 16.29
N CYS A 13 -5.70 -10.83 15.20
CA CYS A 13 -4.93 -11.85 14.48
C CYS A 13 -3.73 -12.09 15.37
N VAL A 14 -3.50 -13.34 15.73
CA VAL A 14 -2.24 -13.65 16.41
C VAL A 14 -1.11 -13.34 15.42
N VAL A 15 0.01 -12.80 15.90
CA VAL A 15 1.13 -12.38 15.05
C VAL A 15 1.58 -13.51 14.12
N GLU A 16 1.49 -14.75 14.62
CA GLU A 16 1.73 -15.99 13.91
C GLU A 16 0.83 -16.15 12.69
N GLU A 17 -0.46 -15.83 12.79
CA GLU A 17 -1.39 -15.92 11.66
C GLU A 17 -1.03 -14.92 10.56
N LEU A 18 -0.67 -13.68 10.92
CA LEU A 18 -0.19 -12.68 9.95
C LEU A 18 1.08 -13.15 9.26
N ASN A 19 2.02 -13.73 10.02
CA ASN A 19 3.27 -14.25 9.48
C ASN A 19 3.02 -15.44 8.53
N MET A 20 2.10 -16.33 8.86
CA MET A 20 1.70 -17.44 7.99
C MET A 20 1.12 -16.95 6.67
N MET A 21 0.20 -15.97 6.72
CA MET A 21 -0.40 -15.39 5.52
C MET A 21 0.62 -14.64 4.65
N LEU A 22 1.55 -13.88 5.26
CA LEU A 22 2.65 -13.26 4.54
C LEU A 22 3.54 -14.31 3.86
N THR A 23 3.86 -15.39 4.57
CA THR A 23 4.67 -16.49 4.01
C THR A 23 3.97 -17.15 2.83
N ALA A 24 2.66 -17.38 2.92
CA ALA A 24 1.87 -17.95 1.83
C ALA A 24 1.89 -17.07 0.57
N LEU A 25 1.81 -15.75 0.71
CA LEU A 25 1.95 -14.80 -0.40
C LEU A 25 3.36 -14.79 -1.01
N LEU A 26 4.42 -14.97 -0.20
CA LEU A 26 5.79 -15.11 -0.72
C LEU A 26 5.97 -16.40 -1.51
N GLN A 27 5.39 -17.51 -1.03
CA GLN A 27 5.38 -18.78 -1.74
C GLN A 27 4.60 -18.69 -3.05
N HIS A 28 3.47 -17.97 -3.04
CA HIS A 28 2.70 -17.67 -4.25
C HIS A 28 3.55 -16.93 -5.30
N ALA A 29 4.25 -15.86 -4.91
CA ALA A 29 5.18 -15.15 -5.80
C ALA A 29 6.29 -16.06 -6.34
N LYS A 30 6.76 -17.02 -5.55
CA LYS A 30 7.81 -17.97 -5.95
C LYS A 30 7.35 -18.94 -7.01
N LYS A 31 6.11 -19.45 -6.96
CA LYS A 31 5.56 -20.34 -7.99
C LYS A 31 5.47 -19.65 -9.36
N GLY A 32 5.43 -18.32 -9.36
CA GLY A 32 5.18 -17.51 -10.54
C GLY A 32 3.69 -17.47 -10.87
N HIS A 33 3.27 -16.39 -11.49
CA HIS A 33 1.88 -16.19 -11.87
C HIS A 33 1.74 -16.43 -13.38
N ASP A 34 0.92 -17.43 -13.76
CA ASP A 34 0.42 -17.50 -15.12
C ASP A 34 -0.74 -16.50 -15.24
N ASP A 35 -0.66 -15.62 -16.24
CA ASP A 35 -1.72 -14.67 -16.59
C ASP A 35 -3.04 -15.39 -16.97
N ARG A 36 -3.00 -16.70 -17.18
CA ARG A 36 -4.19 -17.57 -17.29
C ARG A 36 -4.75 -17.82 -15.90
N PHE A 37 -5.80 -17.07 -15.57
CA PHE A 37 -6.54 -17.18 -14.30
C PHE A 37 -6.97 -18.61 -13.99
N GLY A 38 -6.26 -19.25 -13.05
CA GLY A 38 -6.73 -20.41 -12.30
C GLY A 38 -7.45 -19.98 -11.02
N SER A 39 -7.61 -20.87 -10.04
CA SER A 39 -8.08 -20.46 -8.70
C SER A 39 -7.00 -19.69 -7.97
N TYR A 40 -7.37 -18.62 -7.25
CA TYR A 40 -6.46 -17.96 -6.30
C TYR A 40 -6.09 -18.92 -5.15
N ASP A 41 -4.82 -19.29 -5.01
CA ASP A 41 -4.35 -20.33 -4.08
C ASP A 41 -3.51 -19.80 -2.91
N ALA A 42 -3.20 -18.49 -2.88
CA ALA A 42 -2.30 -17.93 -1.86
C ALA A 42 -2.96 -17.82 -0.47
N LEU A 43 -4.23 -17.42 -0.42
CA LEU A 43 -4.99 -17.22 0.83
C LEU A 43 -6.40 -17.79 0.68
N SER A 44 -7.00 -18.24 1.78
CA SER A 44 -8.42 -18.64 1.78
C SER A 44 -9.33 -17.41 1.73
N PRO A 45 -10.57 -17.54 1.20
CA PRO A 45 -11.59 -16.49 1.26
C PRO A 45 -11.80 -15.91 2.67
N ILE A 46 -11.76 -16.77 3.70
CA ILE A 46 -11.92 -16.36 5.10
C ILE A 46 -10.77 -15.45 5.54
N GLN A 47 -9.52 -15.84 5.22
CA GLN A 47 -8.33 -15.04 5.50
C GLN A 47 -8.38 -13.68 4.78
N MET A 48 -8.72 -13.67 3.49
CA MET A 48 -8.82 -12.42 2.72
C MET A 48 -9.87 -11.47 3.29
N ASN A 49 -11.04 -11.99 3.67
CA ASN A 49 -12.08 -11.19 4.30
C ASN A 49 -11.59 -10.60 5.64
N ALA A 50 -10.93 -11.42 6.47
CA ALA A 50 -10.40 -10.98 7.76
C ALA A 50 -9.33 -9.89 7.60
N VAL A 51 -8.42 -10.04 6.63
CA VAL A 51 -7.39 -9.05 6.31
C VAL A 51 -8.03 -7.74 5.85
N ALA A 52 -8.95 -7.79 4.88
CA ALA A 52 -9.61 -6.58 4.37
C ALA A 52 -10.42 -5.85 5.46
N HIS A 53 -11.14 -6.60 6.31
CA HIS A 53 -11.92 -6.03 7.41
C HIS A 53 -11.02 -5.32 8.42
N ARG A 54 -9.95 -5.98 8.87
CA ARG A 54 -9.06 -5.44 9.89
C ARG A 54 -8.21 -4.29 9.37
N ALA A 55 -7.77 -4.36 8.10
CA ALA A 55 -7.09 -3.25 7.45
C ALA A 55 -7.99 -2.01 7.43
N LYS A 56 -9.27 -2.16 7.06
CA LYS A 56 -10.25 -1.07 7.14
C LYS A 56 -10.35 -0.48 8.55
N GLU A 57 -10.54 -1.31 9.58
CA GLU A 57 -10.63 -0.85 10.98
C GLU A 57 -9.39 -0.08 11.43
N LEU A 58 -8.21 -0.56 11.03
CA LEU A 58 -6.95 0.10 11.32
C LEU A 58 -6.87 1.46 10.60
N PHE A 59 -7.12 1.50 9.30
CA PHE A 59 -7.07 2.74 8.53
C PHE A 59 -8.10 3.78 9.00
N GLN A 60 -9.24 3.33 9.50
CA GLN A 60 -10.29 4.21 10.03
C GLN A 60 -9.83 5.01 11.26
N VAL A 61 -8.92 4.46 12.08
CA VAL A 61 -8.38 5.17 13.25
C VAL A 61 -7.13 6.00 12.94
N GLU A 62 -6.56 5.88 11.73
CA GLU A 62 -5.40 6.68 11.32
C GLU A 62 -5.79 8.10 10.90
N LEU A 63 -4.92 9.07 11.17
CA LEU A 63 -5.10 10.45 10.75
C LEU A 63 -5.05 10.61 9.23
N THR A 64 -5.72 11.63 8.69
CA THR A 64 -5.68 11.97 7.24
C THR A 64 -4.32 12.46 6.80
N LEU A 65 -3.61 13.12 7.71
CA LEU A 65 -2.20 13.40 7.60
C LEU A 65 -1.43 12.58 8.63
N VAL A 66 -0.80 11.49 8.20
CA VAL A 66 0.02 10.64 9.07
C VAL A 66 1.37 11.34 9.31
N ASN A 67 1.77 11.49 10.58
CA ASN A 67 3.05 12.11 10.92
C ASN A 67 4.06 11.03 11.30
N ILE A 68 5.03 10.78 10.44
CA ILE A 68 6.13 9.83 10.69
C ILE A 68 7.22 10.61 11.44
N ARG A 69 7.08 10.63 12.77
CA ARG A 69 7.94 11.42 13.68
C ARG A 69 9.24 10.72 14.05
N HIS A 70 9.22 9.40 14.08
CA HIS A 70 10.37 8.63 14.53
C HIS A 70 11.34 8.45 13.37
N PHE A 71 12.54 9.00 13.53
CA PHE A 71 13.67 8.69 12.67
C PHE A 71 14.00 7.21 12.84
N HIS A 72 13.79 6.42 11.78
CA HIS A 72 14.20 5.03 11.80
C HIS A 72 15.68 4.94 11.42
N PRO A 73 16.57 4.31 12.23
CA PRO A 73 18.00 4.22 11.92
C PRO A 73 18.29 3.58 10.56
N GLY A 74 17.45 2.64 10.13
CA GLY A 74 17.53 2.02 8.81
C GLY A 74 16.95 2.85 7.64
N GLY A 75 16.42 4.04 7.90
CA GLY A 75 15.82 4.94 6.91
C GLY A 75 14.38 4.58 6.51
N THR A 76 13.86 5.34 5.54
CA THR A 76 12.49 5.23 5.01
C THR A 76 12.52 4.83 3.54
N VAL A 77 11.75 3.80 3.17
CA VAL A 77 11.56 3.34 1.79
C VAL A 77 10.21 3.89 1.30
N VAL A 78 10.25 4.76 0.30
CA VAL A 78 9.04 5.30 -0.34
C VAL A 78 8.80 4.54 -1.64
N ILE A 79 7.61 3.95 -1.78
CA ILE A 79 7.21 3.11 -2.90
C ILE A 79 6.09 3.83 -3.65
N GLY A 80 6.33 4.11 -4.93
CA GLY A 80 5.33 4.68 -5.85
C GLY A 80 4.39 3.62 -6.42
N ASP A 81 3.84 3.91 -7.59
CA ASP A 81 2.85 3.09 -8.28
C ASP A 81 3.33 1.65 -8.49
N LEU A 82 2.50 0.69 -8.07
CA LEU A 82 2.75 -0.73 -8.26
C LEU A 82 1.93 -1.29 -9.43
N ASP A 83 0.72 -0.77 -9.68
CA ASP A 83 -0.14 -1.16 -10.81
C ASP A 83 -0.36 -2.69 -10.93
N GLY A 84 -0.48 -3.37 -9.79
CA GLY A 84 -0.62 -4.83 -9.71
C GLY A 84 0.67 -5.63 -9.97
N ALA A 85 1.85 -4.99 -10.05
CA ALA A 85 3.13 -5.66 -10.23
C ALA A 85 3.65 -6.31 -8.94
N PHE A 86 3.05 -7.43 -8.56
CA PHE A 86 3.35 -8.11 -7.30
C PHE A 86 4.80 -8.59 -7.22
N ASP A 87 5.36 -9.10 -8.32
CA ASP A 87 6.78 -9.51 -8.37
C ASP A 87 7.74 -8.34 -8.06
N ASP A 88 7.42 -7.14 -8.54
CA ASP A 88 8.26 -5.96 -8.31
C ASP A 88 8.13 -5.50 -6.84
N LEU A 89 6.94 -5.60 -6.24
CA LEU A 89 6.75 -5.39 -4.79
C LEU A 89 7.61 -6.34 -3.95
N ILE A 90 7.59 -7.63 -4.27
CA ILE A 90 8.42 -8.63 -3.59
C ILE A 90 9.91 -8.32 -3.78
N ALA A 91 10.34 -7.96 -4.99
CA ALA A 91 11.73 -7.58 -5.24
C ALA A 91 12.18 -6.35 -4.42
N ILE A 92 11.31 -5.35 -4.23
CA ILE A 92 11.60 -4.17 -3.40
C ILE A 92 11.80 -4.60 -1.94
N VAL A 93 10.91 -5.42 -1.38
CA VAL A 93 11.03 -5.88 0.00
C VAL A 93 12.23 -6.81 0.16
N CYS A 94 12.56 -7.65 -0.83
CA CYS A 94 13.79 -8.45 -0.84
C CYS A 94 15.04 -7.58 -0.74
N ARG A 95 15.07 -6.47 -1.48
CA ARG A 95 16.25 -5.60 -1.58
C ARG A 95 16.46 -4.78 -0.31
N TYR A 96 15.38 -4.27 0.28
CA TYR A 96 15.47 -3.34 1.40
C TYR A 96 15.20 -3.97 2.77
N GLY A 97 14.74 -5.22 2.80
CA GLY A 97 14.42 -5.97 4.02
C GLY A 97 12.96 -5.82 4.46
N PHE A 98 12.59 -6.47 5.56
CA PHE A 98 11.26 -6.28 6.17
C PHE A 98 11.30 -5.21 7.27
N PRO A 99 10.16 -4.53 7.55
CA PRO A 99 10.00 -3.82 8.82
C PRO A 99 10.20 -4.78 10.02
N PRO A 100 10.53 -4.27 11.23
CA PRO A 100 10.60 -2.87 11.63
C PRO A 100 11.91 -2.19 11.23
N ASN A 101 12.91 -2.91 10.70
CA ASN A 101 14.26 -2.37 10.44
C ASN A 101 14.29 -1.16 9.47
N LYS A 102 13.21 -0.90 8.75
CA LYS A 102 12.97 0.31 7.95
C LYS A 102 11.50 0.72 8.06
N HIS A 103 11.24 2.00 7.81
CA HIS A 103 9.86 2.49 7.63
C HIS A 103 9.48 2.40 6.15
N TYR A 104 8.28 1.93 5.83
CA TYR A 104 7.76 1.84 4.47
C TYR A 104 6.62 2.84 4.27
N VAL A 105 6.67 3.60 3.18
CA VAL A 105 5.58 4.48 2.73
C VAL A 105 5.11 4.02 1.36
N PHE A 106 3.90 3.51 1.28
CA PHE A 106 3.23 3.16 0.03
C PHE A 106 2.40 4.35 -0.44
N MET A 107 2.69 4.89 -1.63
CA MET A 107 2.07 6.12 -2.13
C MET A 107 0.75 5.91 -2.88
N GLY A 108 0.15 4.73 -2.86
CA GLY A 108 -1.06 4.41 -3.63
C GLY A 108 -0.79 3.75 -4.98
N ASN A 109 -1.84 3.62 -5.80
CA ASN A 109 -1.86 2.92 -7.09
C ASN A 109 -1.34 1.48 -7.00
N PHE A 110 -1.93 0.70 -6.11
CA PHE A 110 -1.63 -0.71 -5.88
C PHE A 110 -2.26 -1.61 -6.94
N VAL A 111 -3.42 -1.21 -7.44
CA VAL A 111 -4.27 -2.02 -8.33
C VAL A 111 -4.12 -1.61 -9.80
N ASN A 112 -4.23 -2.60 -10.68
CA ASN A 112 -4.20 -2.37 -12.11
C ASN A 112 -5.57 -1.93 -12.64
N VAL A 113 -5.61 -0.72 -13.18
CA VAL A 113 -6.84 -0.11 -13.73
C VAL A 113 -6.93 -0.20 -15.26
N GLU A 114 -5.98 -0.87 -15.92
CA GLU A 114 -6.04 -1.01 -17.37
C GLU A 114 -7.27 -1.85 -17.78
N LYS A 115 -8.05 -1.33 -18.73
CA LYS A 115 -9.27 -2.02 -19.21
C LYS A 115 -8.98 -3.10 -20.23
N ARG A 116 -7.87 -2.96 -20.96
CA ARG A 116 -7.46 -3.88 -22.02
C ARG A 116 -6.37 -4.79 -21.51
N ARG A 117 -6.47 -6.07 -21.86
CA ARG A 117 -5.36 -7.00 -21.74
C ARG A 117 -4.31 -6.59 -22.78
N LYS A 118 -3.37 -5.72 -22.42
CA LYS A 118 -2.13 -5.65 -23.18
C LYS A 118 -1.50 -7.04 -23.12
N LYS A 119 -0.75 -7.41 -24.17
CA LYS A 119 0.15 -8.57 -24.12
C LYS A 119 1.24 -8.22 -23.10
N ALA A 120 0.89 -8.34 -21.82
CA ALA A 120 1.74 -7.94 -20.73
C ALA A 120 2.93 -8.88 -20.74
N SER A 121 4.13 -8.33 -20.75
CA SER A 121 5.37 -9.09 -20.56
C SER A 121 5.53 -9.54 -19.10
N ARG A 122 4.58 -9.19 -18.23
CA ARG A 122 4.63 -9.34 -16.78
C ARG A 122 3.23 -9.73 -16.28
N ALA A 123 3.17 -10.70 -15.39
CA ALA A 123 1.93 -11.09 -14.76
C ALA A 123 1.44 -9.99 -13.81
N ILE A 124 0.13 -9.72 -13.85
CA ILE A 124 -0.52 -8.70 -13.02
C ILE A 124 -1.33 -9.41 -11.95
N ASP A 125 -0.99 -9.17 -10.68
CA ASP A 125 -1.72 -9.72 -9.53
C ASP A 125 -2.05 -8.62 -8.51
N SER A 126 -3.15 -7.91 -8.76
CA SER A 126 -3.60 -6.79 -7.93
C SER A 126 -4.08 -7.25 -6.55
N ILE A 127 -4.73 -8.41 -6.48
CA ILE A 127 -5.20 -8.99 -5.21
C ILE A 127 -4.02 -9.30 -4.30
N SER A 128 -2.99 -9.99 -4.79
CA SER A 128 -1.81 -10.28 -3.98
C SER A 128 -1.04 -9.03 -3.57
N CYS A 129 -0.91 -8.03 -4.43
CA CYS A 129 -0.38 -6.72 -4.06
C CYS A 129 -1.11 -6.12 -2.87
N VAL A 130 -2.44 -6.00 -2.95
CA VAL A 130 -3.26 -5.38 -1.90
C VAL A 130 -3.20 -6.19 -0.61
N MET A 131 -3.35 -7.52 -0.69
CA MET A 131 -3.31 -8.40 0.48
C MET A 131 -1.94 -8.33 1.19
N PHE A 132 -0.84 -8.30 0.43
CA PHE A 132 0.50 -8.18 1.00
C PHE A 132 0.71 -6.85 1.72
N ILE A 133 0.30 -5.73 1.11
CA ILE A 133 0.42 -4.39 1.72
C ILE A 133 -0.44 -4.31 2.99
N PHE A 134 -1.67 -4.83 2.96
CA PHE A 134 -2.55 -4.85 4.13
C PHE A 134 -1.97 -5.71 5.25
N LEU A 135 -1.43 -6.89 4.94
CA LEU A 135 -0.76 -7.74 5.92
C LEU A 135 0.50 -7.09 6.51
N MET A 136 1.32 -6.44 5.68
CA MET A 136 2.45 -5.65 6.16
C MET A 136 1.98 -4.55 7.12
N LYS A 137 0.91 -3.83 6.79
CA LYS A 137 0.36 -2.79 7.66
C LYS A 137 -0.16 -3.35 8.98
N LEU A 138 -0.91 -4.44 8.95
CA LEU A 138 -1.45 -5.11 10.14
C LEU A 138 -0.32 -5.66 11.02
N ARG A 139 0.74 -6.20 10.41
CA ARG A 139 1.89 -6.77 11.13
C ARG A 139 2.81 -5.71 11.72
N PHE A 140 2.91 -4.56 11.06
CA PHE A 140 3.85 -3.48 11.36
C PHE A 140 3.17 -2.10 11.36
N PRO A 141 2.15 -1.88 12.21
CA PRO A 141 1.33 -0.68 12.16
C PRO A 141 2.14 0.62 12.31
N ASN A 142 3.23 0.59 13.08
CA ASN A 142 4.08 1.75 13.34
C ASN A 142 5.21 1.95 12.32
N HIS A 143 5.46 0.98 11.43
CA HIS A 143 6.59 1.00 10.48
C HIS A 143 6.14 0.94 9.02
N VAL A 144 4.83 0.88 8.78
CA VAL A 144 4.24 0.85 7.44
C VAL A 144 3.15 1.91 7.37
N THR A 145 3.28 2.84 6.43
CA THR A 145 2.26 3.85 6.12
C THR A 145 1.75 3.58 4.72
N VAL A 146 0.42 3.55 4.56
CA VAL A 146 -0.24 3.29 3.29
C VAL A 146 -1.09 4.49 2.96
N LEU A 147 -0.78 5.17 1.87
CA LEU A 147 -1.52 6.31 1.37
C LEU A 147 -2.50 5.88 0.28
N ARG A 148 -3.56 6.67 0.12
CA ARG A 148 -4.52 6.52 -0.97
C ARG A 148 -3.91 7.04 -2.27
N GLY A 149 -4.03 6.26 -3.34
CA GLY A 149 -3.77 6.71 -4.71
C GLY A 149 -5.06 6.94 -5.47
N MET A 150 -4.94 7.38 -6.73
CA MET A 150 -6.11 7.64 -7.57
C MET A 150 -6.86 6.35 -7.93
N ASN A 151 -6.16 5.23 -8.08
CA ASN A 151 -6.75 3.94 -8.44
C ASN A 151 -7.48 3.28 -7.27
N GLU A 152 -7.23 3.72 -6.03
CA GLU A 152 -7.92 3.26 -4.81
C GLU A 152 -9.25 4.00 -4.59
N THR A 153 -10.01 4.20 -5.65
CA THR A 153 -11.37 4.73 -5.63
C THR A 153 -12.27 3.84 -6.49
N ALA A 154 -13.47 3.51 -5.98
CA ALA A 154 -14.40 2.64 -6.69
C ALA A 154 -14.68 3.15 -8.11
N ASP A 155 -14.86 4.46 -8.28
CA ASP A 155 -15.14 5.09 -9.57
C ASP A 155 -14.00 4.89 -10.61
N ARG A 156 -12.75 4.77 -10.15
CA ARG A 156 -11.58 4.57 -11.02
C ARG A 156 -11.29 3.10 -11.29
N ASN A 157 -11.52 2.23 -10.32
CA ASN A 157 -11.19 0.80 -10.42
C ASN A 157 -12.39 -0.10 -10.80
N MET A 158 -13.59 0.47 -10.93
CA MET A 158 -14.75 -0.25 -11.46
C MET A 158 -14.54 -0.63 -12.93
N ASN A 159 -14.94 -1.85 -13.30
CA ASN A 159 -14.84 -2.40 -14.66
C ASN A 159 -13.40 -2.43 -15.21
N THR A 160 -12.41 -2.57 -14.33
CA THR A 160 -10.99 -2.63 -14.67
C THR A 160 -10.42 -4.04 -14.52
N ARG A 161 -9.11 -4.20 -14.75
CA ARG A 161 -8.43 -5.47 -14.54
C ARG A 161 -8.57 -5.99 -13.11
N PHE A 162 -8.48 -5.10 -12.11
CA PHE A 162 -8.65 -5.47 -10.71
C PHE A 162 -10.05 -6.04 -10.41
N SER A 163 -11.12 -5.35 -10.83
CA SER A 163 -12.48 -5.84 -10.57
C SER A 163 -12.75 -7.18 -11.27
N LYS A 164 -12.27 -7.32 -12.51
CA LYS A 164 -12.38 -8.58 -13.28
C LYS A 164 -11.56 -9.71 -12.66
N GLN A 165 -10.37 -9.41 -12.14
CA GLN A 165 -9.55 -10.39 -11.43
C GLN A 165 -10.30 -10.96 -10.21
N CYS A 166 -10.98 -10.09 -9.44
CA CYS A 166 -11.83 -10.54 -8.34
C CYS A 166 -12.98 -11.43 -8.81
N GLU A 167 -13.66 -11.05 -9.90
CA GLU A 167 -14.78 -11.81 -10.46
C GLU A 167 -14.36 -13.20 -10.96
N GLU A 168 -13.28 -13.29 -11.73
CA GLU A 168 -12.75 -14.54 -12.30
C GLU A 168 -12.32 -15.54 -11.21
N TYR A 169 -11.85 -15.05 -10.05
CA TYR A 169 -11.55 -15.91 -8.89
C TYR A 169 -12.77 -16.23 -8.01
N GLY A 170 -13.98 -15.77 -8.35
CA GLY A 170 -15.17 -15.94 -7.51
C GLY A 170 -15.14 -15.10 -6.24
N LEU A 171 -14.37 -14.01 -6.25
CA LEU A 171 -14.11 -13.11 -5.13
C LEU A 171 -14.72 -11.72 -5.34
N SER A 172 -15.84 -11.60 -6.08
CA SER A 172 -16.49 -10.29 -6.30
C SER A 172 -16.83 -9.57 -4.99
N TRP A 173 -17.19 -10.31 -3.94
CA TRP A 173 -17.42 -9.75 -2.60
C TRP A 173 -16.16 -9.10 -1.98
N LEU A 174 -14.97 -9.58 -2.35
CA LEU A 174 -13.69 -9.07 -1.85
C LEU A 174 -13.38 -7.71 -2.47
N TYR A 175 -13.74 -7.48 -3.73
CA TYR A 175 -13.63 -6.17 -4.38
C TYR A 175 -14.34 -5.08 -3.56
N ASP A 176 -15.56 -5.35 -3.09
CA ASP A 176 -16.31 -4.41 -2.26
C ASP A 176 -15.64 -4.19 -0.90
N ARG A 177 -15.09 -5.24 -0.30
CA ARG A 177 -14.39 -5.16 0.99
C ARG A 177 -13.11 -4.35 0.89
N ILE A 178 -12.33 -4.55 -0.18
CA ILE A 178 -11.12 -3.79 -0.46
C ILE A 178 -11.44 -2.32 -0.71
N ASN A 179 -12.46 -2.00 -1.51
CA ASN A 179 -12.86 -0.60 -1.74
C ASN A 179 -13.31 0.09 -0.44
N LYS A 180 -14.03 -0.60 0.43
CA LYS A 180 -14.36 -0.07 1.77
C LYS A 180 -13.13 0.22 2.63
N ALA A 181 -12.05 -0.55 2.48
CA ALA A 181 -10.77 -0.28 3.13
C ALA A 181 -10.03 0.90 2.46
N PHE A 182 -10.06 0.97 1.13
CA PHE A 182 -9.49 2.08 0.36
C PHE A 182 -10.11 3.43 0.71
N ASP A 183 -11.41 3.47 1.00
CA ASP A 183 -12.09 4.69 1.45
C ASP A 183 -11.58 5.22 2.79
N GLN A 184 -10.92 4.37 3.59
CA GLN A 184 -10.33 4.72 4.88
C GLN A 184 -8.84 5.07 4.79
N LEU A 185 -8.19 4.96 3.63
CA LEU A 185 -6.75 5.21 3.51
C LEU A 185 -6.40 6.69 3.77
N PRO A 186 -5.35 6.97 4.55
CA PRO A 186 -4.77 8.31 4.67
C PRO A 186 -4.46 8.94 3.32
N LEU A 187 -4.58 10.26 3.21
CA LEU A 187 -4.34 10.97 1.94
C LEU A 187 -2.90 11.42 1.78
N ALA A 188 -2.22 11.68 2.90
CA ALA A 188 -0.85 12.16 2.91
C ALA A 188 -0.11 11.73 4.17
N CYS A 189 1.22 11.79 4.11
CA CYS A 189 2.06 11.72 5.30
C CYS A 189 3.15 12.79 5.31
N THR A 190 3.72 13.04 6.49
CA THR A 190 4.95 13.80 6.62
C THR A 190 6.09 12.86 7.06
N VAL A 191 7.24 12.98 6.39
CA VAL A 191 8.48 12.25 6.72
C VAL A 191 9.61 13.27 6.72
N HIS A 192 10.31 13.44 7.84
CA HIS A 192 11.47 14.34 7.95
C HIS A 192 11.22 15.76 7.40
N GLY A 193 10.03 16.31 7.63
CA GLY A 193 9.64 17.64 7.13
C GLY A 193 9.09 17.65 5.70
N TYR A 194 9.32 16.61 4.91
CA TYR A 194 8.75 16.45 3.58
C TYR A 194 7.27 16.04 3.65
N PHE A 195 6.45 16.65 2.79
CA PHE A 195 5.06 16.28 2.59
C PHE A 195 4.97 15.29 1.42
N ILE A 196 4.30 14.17 1.65
CA ILE A 196 4.14 13.09 0.68
C ILE A 196 2.66 12.84 0.48
N ALA A 197 2.20 12.99 -0.76
CA ALA A 197 0.87 12.62 -1.25
C ALA A 197 1.05 11.94 -2.61
N HIS A 198 0.02 11.24 -3.09
CA HIS A 198 0.11 10.48 -4.34
C HIS A 198 0.34 11.37 -5.57
N GLY A 199 -0.51 12.39 -5.77
CA GLY A 199 -0.41 13.35 -6.87
C GLY A 199 0.49 14.53 -6.52
N GLY A 200 0.06 15.35 -5.57
CA GLY A 200 0.73 16.60 -5.23
C GLY A 200 -0.01 17.44 -4.19
N ILE A 201 0.27 18.75 -4.17
CA ILE A 201 -0.29 19.69 -3.19
C ILE A 201 -1.53 20.37 -3.79
N SER A 202 -2.59 20.47 -3.00
CA SER A 202 -3.79 21.23 -3.36
C SER A 202 -3.65 22.70 -2.97
N GLN A 203 -4.20 23.60 -3.79
CA GLN A 203 -4.34 25.03 -3.46
C GLN A 203 -5.20 25.28 -2.19
N PHE A 204 -6.04 24.32 -1.81
CA PHE A 204 -6.87 24.39 -0.60
C PHE A 204 -6.09 24.04 0.67
N ILE A 205 -4.86 23.52 0.56
CA ILE A 205 -3.97 23.25 1.69
C ILE A 205 -3.15 24.50 1.98
N LYS A 206 -3.61 25.31 2.94
CA LYS A 206 -2.86 26.49 3.42
C LYS A 206 -1.85 26.11 4.50
N THR A 207 -2.18 25.12 5.33
CA THR A 207 -1.31 24.62 6.39
C THR A 207 -1.42 23.11 6.50
N ARG A 208 -0.48 22.46 7.19
CA ARG A 208 -0.59 21.03 7.55
C ARG A 208 -1.85 20.72 8.36
N GLY A 209 -2.41 21.72 9.05
CA GLY A 209 -3.66 21.60 9.80
C GLY A 209 -4.89 21.40 8.92
N SER A 210 -4.88 21.88 7.67
CA SER A 210 -6.02 21.81 6.75
C SER A 210 -6.50 20.38 6.46
N LEU A 211 -5.62 19.38 6.59
CA LEU A 211 -5.98 17.97 6.40
C LEU A 211 -6.55 17.31 7.66
N LYS A 212 -6.49 17.96 8.83
CA LYS A 212 -7.03 17.39 10.07
C LYS A 212 -8.56 17.37 10.07
N ASP A 213 -9.17 18.35 9.41
CA ASP A 213 -10.62 18.52 9.34
C ASP A 213 -11.27 17.65 8.24
N VAL A 214 -10.44 16.98 7.44
CA VAL A 214 -10.91 16.05 6.40
C VAL A 214 -11.20 14.69 7.03
N HIS A 215 -12.48 14.42 7.22
CA HIS A 215 -12.96 13.13 7.71
C HIS A 215 -12.91 12.05 6.61
N ARG A 216 -12.53 10.83 7.00
CA ARG A 216 -12.58 9.64 6.14
C ARG A 216 -13.67 8.68 6.63
N PRO A 217 -14.48 8.09 5.74
CA PRO A 217 -14.44 8.24 4.28
C PRO A 217 -14.90 9.64 3.84
N ILE A 218 -14.36 10.13 2.74
CA ILE A 218 -14.58 11.50 2.29
C ILE A 218 -16.00 11.64 1.74
N ASP A 219 -16.72 12.65 2.20
CA ASP A 219 -18.05 12.97 1.69
C ASP A 219 -17.94 13.48 0.24
N LYS A 220 -18.52 12.72 -0.69
CA LYS A 220 -18.57 13.07 -2.12
C LYS A 220 -19.51 14.24 -2.42
N HIS A 221 -20.39 14.61 -1.49
CA HIS A 221 -21.30 15.74 -1.63
C HIS A 221 -20.64 17.08 -1.28
N GLU A 222 -19.54 17.05 -0.52
CA GLU A 222 -18.81 18.26 -0.17
C GLU A 222 -17.80 18.64 -1.27
N MET A 223 -18.06 19.76 -1.94
CA MET A 223 -17.25 20.23 -3.08
C MET A 223 -15.79 20.46 -2.71
N THR A 224 -15.51 21.11 -1.58
CA THR A 224 -14.14 21.43 -1.13
C THR A 224 -13.32 20.16 -0.90
N ASN A 225 -13.89 19.20 -0.17
CA ASN A 225 -13.24 17.91 0.10
C ASN A 225 -13.04 17.10 -1.18
N THR A 226 -13.97 17.19 -2.14
CA THR A 226 -13.84 16.54 -3.44
C THR A 226 -12.70 17.13 -4.27
N LEU A 227 -12.58 18.46 -4.32
CA LEU A 227 -11.48 19.13 -5.03
C LEU A 227 -10.13 18.88 -4.36
N LEU A 228 -10.07 18.94 -3.04
CA LEU A 228 -8.89 18.60 -2.25
C LEU A 228 -8.43 17.17 -2.51
N LEU A 229 -9.35 16.21 -2.47
CA LEU A 229 -9.08 14.81 -2.81
C LEU A 229 -8.57 14.68 -4.25
N ASN A 230 -9.21 15.36 -5.20
CA ASN A 230 -8.81 15.32 -6.60
C ASN A 230 -7.38 15.85 -6.79
N ASP A 231 -7.03 16.95 -6.16
CA ASP A 231 -5.68 17.54 -6.23
C ASP A 231 -4.63 16.63 -5.58
N LEU A 232 -4.91 16.11 -4.37
CA LEU A 232 -3.99 15.22 -3.67
C LEU A 232 -3.73 13.92 -4.42
N LEU A 233 -4.70 13.43 -5.21
CA LEU A 233 -4.58 12.18 -5.95
C LEU A 233 -4.21 12.35 -7.43
N ASN A 234 -4.48 13.49 -8.07
CA ASN A 234 -4.33 13.63 -9.53
C ASN A 234 -3.49 14.83 -9.96
N SER A 235 -3.13 15.77 -9.07
CA SER A 235 -2.31 16.91 -9.47
C SER A 235 -0.97 16.44 -10.04
N LYS A 236 -0.55 17.10 -11.12
CA LYS A 236 0.76 16.92 -11.73
C LYS A 236 1.46 18.27 -11.68
N LEU A 237 2.73 18.26 -11.34
CA LEU A 237 3.55 19.47 -11.42
C LEU A 237 3.61 19.89 -12.90
N ASP A 238 3.19 21.11 -13.21
CA ASP A 238 3.33 21.64 -14.55
C ASP A 238 4.83 21.90 -14.80
N LEU A 239 5.41 21.16 -15.73
CA LEU A 239 6.86 21.11 -15.95
C LEU A 239 7.33 22.13 -16.99
N ASN A 240 6.47 23.06 -17.39
CA ASN A 240 6.82 24.23 -18.19
C ASN A 240 7.55 25.29 -17.33
N LEU A 241 8.61 24.85 -16.65
CA LEU A 241 9.49 25.65 -15.80
C LEU A 241 10.68 26.19 -16.60
N GLU A 242 10.44 26.79 -17.77
CA GLU A 242 11.44 27.63 -18.44
C GLU A 242 11.59 29.03 -17.78
N ASP A 243 10.73 29.37 -16.81
CA ASP A 243 10.59 30.74 -16.28
C ASP A 243 11.05 30.95 -14.82
N ILE A 244 11.89 30.05 -14.27
CA ILE A 244 12.56 30.25 -12.95
C ILE A 244 14.10 30.28 -13.11
N SER A 245 14.59 30.81 -14.22
CA SER A 245 16.01 31.13 -14.39
C SER A 245 16.43 32.46 -13.72
N GLY A 246 15.47 33.26 -13.22
CA GLY A 246 15.74 34.64 -12.80
C GLY A 246 15.40 35.03 -11.35
N ARG A 247 14.81 34.15 -10.53
CA ARG A 247 14.57 34.45 -9.11
C ARG A 247 15.45 33.57 -8.25
N ALA A 248 16.24 34.19 -7.37
CA ALA A 248 17.12 33.54 -6.42
C ALA A 248 16.43 32.29 -5.85
N ARG A 249 17.06 31.13 -6.06
CA ARG A 249 16.63 29.85 -5.49
C ARG A 249 16.37 30.09 -4.01
N PRO A 250 15.13 29.98 -3.50
CA PRO A 250 14.96 29.70 -2.08
C PRO A 250 15.66 28.36 -1.89
N ASP A 251 16.60 28.33 -0.94
CA ASP A 251 17.46 27.19 -0.62
C ASP A 251 16.79 25.83 -0.94
N LEU A 252 17.20 25.26 -2.08
CA LEU A 252 16.51 24.17 -2.78
C LEU A 252 16.74 22.81 -2.10
N ASP A 253 17.34 22.81 -0.91
CA ASP A 253 17.55 21.64 -0.06
C ASP A 253 16.29 21.27 0.77
N SER A 254 15.26 22.14 0.79
CA SER A 254 14.15 22.02 1.72
C SER A 254 12.80 21.56 1.14
N ILE A 255 12.61 21.54 -0.19
CA ILE A 255 11.36 21.06 -0.81
C ILE A 255 11.67 20.25 -2.08
N THR A 256 11.97 18.95 -1.92
CA THR A 256 11.89 18.00 -3.03
C THR A 256 10.44 17.53 -3.19
N ALA A 257 9.72 18.10 -4.15
CA ALA A 257 8.45 17.54 -4.63
C ALA A 257 8.74 16.30 -5.49
N TRP A 258 8.66 15.11 -4.89
CA TRP A 258 8.83 13.84 -5.59
C TRP A 258 7.54 13.48 -6.34
N THR A 259 7.58 13.43 -7.67
CA THR A 259 6.48 12.95 -8.50
C THR A 259 6.65 11.44 -8.78
N PRO A 260 5.72 10.56 -8.36
CA PRO A 260 5.84 9.10 -8.56
C PRO A 260 5.87 8.69 -10.03
N SER A 261 5.28 9.52 -10.92
CA SER A 261 5.14 9.24 -12.35
C SER A 261 6.46 9.25 -13.15
N ARG A 262 7.61 9.60 -12.53
CA ARG A 262 8.94 9.51 -13.15
C ARG A 262 9.83 8.39 -12.57
N LEU A 263 9.30 7.58 -11.66
CA LEU A 263 9.90 6.30 -11.26
C LEU A 263 9.26 5.12 -11.99
N CYS A 264 8.87 5.35 -13.26
CA CYS A 264 8.97 4.28 -14.24
C CYS A 264 10.47 3.94 -14.31
N TRP A 265 10.86 2.79 -13.75
CA TRP A 265 12.18 2.20 -13.95
C TRP A 265 12.48 2.24 -15.45
N ARG A 266 13.20 3.29 -15.90
CA ARG A 266 13.72 3.35 -17.25
C ARG A 266 14.65 2.14 -17.37
N ARG A 267 14.23 1.22 -18.22
CA ARG A 267 15.00 0.14 -18.84
C ARG A 267 16.50 0.45 -18.81
N SER A 268 17.20 -0.11 -17.84
CA SER A 268 18.66 -0.19 -17.85
C SER A 268 19.04 -1.41 -17.02
N CYS A 269 19.12 -2.53 -17.73
CA CYS A 269 20.03 -3.65 -17.51
C CYS A 269 20.51 -3.84 -16.06
N VAL A 270 19.64 -4.30 -15.17
CA VAL A 270 20.08 -5.14 -14.05
C VAL A 270 19.78 -6.56 -14.48
N THR A 271 20.81 -7.36 -14.69
CA THR A 271 20.71 -8.80 -14.88
C THR A 271 19.98 -9.37 -13.65
N ARG A 272 18.67 -9.64 -13.80
CA ARG A 272 17.81 -10.12 -12.71
C ARG A 272 18.33 -11.48 -12.21
N PRO A 273 18.62 -11.67 -10.91
CA PRO A 273 18.48 -12.99 -10.30
C PRO A 273 17.04 -13.46 -10.53
N SER A 274 16.80 -14.75 -10.78
CA SER A 274 15.42 -15.23 -10.98
C SER A 274 14.55 -14.89 -9.76
N VAL A 275 13.28 -14.52 -9.98
CA VAL A 275 12.31 -14.23 -8.91
C VAL A 275 12.30 -15.34 -7.84
N HIS A 276 12.49 -16.59 -8.27
CA HIS A 276 12.66 -17.77 -7.42
C HIS A 276 13.83 -17.68 -6.41
N LYS A 277 14.98 -17.12 -6.79
CA LYS A 277 16.13 -16.95 -5.87
C LYS A 277 15.86 -15.83 -4.85
N MET A 278 15.19 -14.76 -5.26
CA MET A 278 14.83 -13.64 -4.38
C MET A 278 13.78 -14.05 -3.33
N THR A 279 12.72 -14.74 -3.75
CA THR A 279 11.67 -15.22 -2.82
C THR A 279 12.19 -16.22 -1.80
N SER A 280 13.08 -17.13 -2.20
CA SER A 280 13.70 -18.08 -1.26
C SER A 280 14.59 -17.41 -0.20
N LEU A 281 15.32 -16.35 -0.58
CA LEU A 281 16.09 -15.53 0.36
C LEU A 281 15.17 -14.74 1.29
N MET A 282 14.06 -14.20 0.78
CA MET A 282 13.06 -13.50 1.59
C MET A 282 12.36 -14.42 2.58
N GLU A 283 11.95 -15.63 2.17
CA GLU A 283 11.36 -16.63 3.06
C GLU A 283 12.34 -16.97 4.19
N ALA A 284 13.62 -17.19 3.85
CA ALA A 284 14.65 -17.44 4.85
C ALA A 284 14.86 -16.24 5.79
N GLN A 285 14.93 -15.02 5.27
CA GLN A 285 15.07 -13.79 6.05
C GLN A 285 13.85 -13.53 6.94
N PHE A 286 12.65 -13.65 6.39
CA PHE A 286 11.39 -13.46 7.10
C PHE A 286 11.18 -14.53 8.16
N CYS A 287 11.38 -15.82 7.86
CA CYS A 287 11.26 -16.90 8.83
C CYS A 287 12.33 -16.81 9.94
N THR A 288 13.53 -16.31 9.62
CA THR A 288 14.58 -16.06 10.64
C THR A 288 14.25 -14.85 11.49
N TRP A 289 13.71 -13.79 10.88
CA TRP A 289 13.27 -12.58 11.56
C TRP A 289 12.04 -12.81 12.45
N ALA A 290 11.03 -13.54 11.97
CA ALA A 290 9.81 -13.86 12.70
C ALA A 290 10.09 -14.73 13.95
N ARG A 291 11.15 -15.55 13.90
CA ARG A 291 11.63 -16.35 15.04
C ARG A 291 12.39 -15.53 16.08
N THR A 292 12.99 -14.41 15.69
CA THR A 292 13.85 -13.59 16.58
C THR A 292 13.13 -12.38 17.20
N ASN A 293 12.08 -11.84 16.57
CA ASN A 293 11.38 -10.62 17.01
C ASN A 293 9.90 -10.85 17.37
N GLY A 294 9.58 -12.03 17.91
CA GLY A 294 8.22 -12.47 18.22
C GLY A 294 7.70 -11.98 19.58
N THR A 295 7.32 -10.71 19.68
CA THR A 295 6.27 -10.24 20.60
C THR A 295 5.83 -8.83 20.19
N VAL A 296 4.54 -8.63 19.94
CA VAL A 296 3.93 -7.29 19.86
C VAL A 296 3.12 -7.13 21.14
N GLN A 297 3.56 -6.25 22.05
CA GLN A 297 2.67 -5.72 23.08
C GLN A 297 1.87 -4.57 22.46
N PHE A 298 0.53 -4.71 22.46
CA PHE A 298 -0.32 -3.54 22.35
C PHE A 298 -0.11 -2.72 23.63
N GLY A 299 0.54 -1.57 23.53
CA GLY A 299 0.67 -0.67 24.67
C GLY A 299 -0.73 -0.29 25.20
N PRO A 300 -0.91 -0.14 26.52
CA PRO A 300 -2.20 0.27 27.07
C PRO A 300 -2.55 1.65 26.54
N ARG A 301 -3.81 1.84 26.13
CA ARG A 301 -4.37 3.17 25.89
C ARG A 301 -4.36 3.91 27.24
N THR A 302 -3.47 4.88 27.37
CA THR A 302 -3.56 5.96 28.36
C THR A 302 -3.67 7.27 27.62
#